data_AF-A0A936QDP9-F1
#
_entry.id   AF-A0A936QDP9-F1
#
_cell.length_a   1.000
_cell.length_b   1.000
_cell.length_c   1.000
_cell.angle_alpha   90.00
_cell.angle_beta   90.00
_cell.angle_gamma   90.00
#
_symmetry.space_group_name_H-M   'P 1'
#
loop_
_entity.id
_entity.type
_entity.pdbx_description
1 polymer ?
#
loop_
_entity_poly.entity_id
_entity_poly.type
_entity_poly.pdbx_seq_one_letter_code
_entity_poly.pdbx_strand_id
1 'polypeptide(L)'
;MRFQPLADVLGRPVALFQPEGDDAARWARLANEIQILLHNHPVNRAREEHGQPLVNALWFWGEGRATSALRAPADTLIGDDPMLRGLAKTCQTPWLSGAAAGKGVGGHSWWLDTDLQQAALAGDFMAWLAALQRLDAELLQPLWQAWRSGQLAELQLIAPSDKTLLQAQLGKPHRLGFWRKPLPAAKLGAVLGTPFSETQS
;
A
#
# COMPACT_ATOMS: atom_id res chain seq x y z
N MET A 1 22.71 6.42 -11.04
CA MET A 1 22.69 4.95 -11.17
C MET A 1 21.27 4.53 -11.54
N ARG A 2 21.06 3.41 -12.25
CA ARG A 2 19.71 2.96 -12.61
C ARG A 2 19.45 1.58 -12.02
N PHE A 3 18.48 1.52 -11.11
CA PHE A 3 17.93 0.28 -10.58
C PHE A 3 16.50 0.10 -11.11
N GLN A 4 16.08 -1.17 -11.25
CA GLN A 4 14.73 -1.51 -11.70
C GLN A 4 13.88 -1.92 -10.49
N PRO A 5 12.68 -1.34 -10.31
CA PRO A 5 11.75 -1.75 -9.26
C PRO A 5 11.49 -3.26 -9.29
N LEU A 6 11.32 -3.87 -8.12
CA LEU A 6 11.08 -5.31 -8.02
C LEU A 6 9.88 -5.76 -8.87
N ALA A 7 8.80 -4.97 -8.88
CA ALA A 7 7.59 -5.23 -9.66
C ALA A 7 7.84 -5.43 -11.17
N ASP A 8 8.87 -4.78 -11.73
CA ASP A 8 9.21 -4.85 -13.16
C ASP A 8 10.09 -6.08 -13.52
N VAL A 9 10.64 -6.72 -12.49
CA VAL A 9 11.66 -7.79 -12.59
C VAL A 9 11.11 -9.14 -12.15
N LEU A 10 10.06 -9.17 -11.33
CA LEU A 10 9.44 -10.42 -10.86
C LEU A 10 9.10 -11.37 -12.01
N GLY A 11 9.50 -12.64 -11.88
CA GLY A 11 9.28 -13.67 -12.89
C GLY A 11 10.19 -13.61 -14.12
N ARG A 12 11.13 -12.65 -14.18
CA ARG A 12 12.07 -12.49 -15.30
C ARG A 12 13.50 -12.87 -14.90
N PRO A 13 14.37 -13.28 -15.85
CA PRO A 13 15.76 -13.58 -15.54
C PRO A 13 16.51 -12.36 -15.00
N VAL A 14 17.06 -12.49 -13.79
CA VAL A 14 17.80 -11.43 -13.09
C VAL A 14 18.99 -10.90 -13.90
N ALA A 15 19.61 -11.74 -14.73
CA ALA A 15 20.73 -11.37 -15.60
C ALA A 15 20.43 -10.20 -16.55
N LEU A 16 19.15 -9.95 -16.87
CA LEU A 16 18.72 -8.87 -17.75
C LEU A 16 18.64 -7.50 -17.05
N PHE A 17 18.86 -7.43 -15.74
CA PHE A 17 18.61 -6.24 -14.93
C PHE A 17 19.81 -5.86 -14.05
N GLN A 18 21.02 -6.09 -14.56
CA GLN A 18 22.24 -5.73 -13.85
C GLN A 18 22.33 -4.21 -13.60
N PRO A 19 22.93 -3.77 -12.48
CA PRO A 19 23.09 -2.37 -12.19
C PRO A 19 23.92 -1.67 -13.28
N GLU A 20 23.42 -0.52 -13.77
CA GLU A 20 24.08 0.30 -14.80
C GLU A 20 24.53 1.67 -14.24
N GLY A 21 25.64 2.18 -14.76
CA GLY A 21 26.21 3.50 -14.44
C GLY A 21 27.55 3.45 -13.70
N ASP A 22 28.04 4.62 -13.29
CA ASP A 22 29.41 4.82 -12.77
C ASP A 22 29.75 3.97 -11.53
N ASP A 23 28.74 3.65 -10.71
CA ASP A 23 28.90 2.84 -9.48
C ASP A 23 28.59 1.34 -9.67
N ALA A 24 28.29 0.87 -10.89
CA ALA A 24 27.84 -0.50 -11.17
C ALA A 24 28.80 -1.57 -10.61
N ALA A 25 30.11 -1.37 -10.79
CA ALA A 25 31.12 -2.32 -10.31
C ALA A 25 31.14 -2.43 -8.77
N ARG A 26 30.87 -1.34 -8.05
CA ARG A 26 30.79 -1.35 -6.58
C ARG A 26 29.60 -2.16 -6.11
N TRP A 27 28.44 -1.95 -6.73
CA TRP A 27 27.21 -2.66 -6.38
C TRP A 27 27.22 -4.13 -6.78
N ALA A 28 27.85 -4.49 -7.91
CA ALA A 28 28.05 -5.89 -8.28
C ALA A 28 28.93 -6.64 -7.26
N ARG A 29 30.01 -5.99 -6.77
CA ARG A 29 30.83 -6.57 -5.69
C ARG A 29 30.03 -6.76 -4.41
N LEU A 30 29.29 -5.73 -3.98
CA LEU A 30 28.45 -5.79 -2.79
C LEU A 30 27.39 -6.90 -2.89
N ALA A 31 26.72 -7.03 -4.05
CA ALA A 31 25.74 -8.08 -4.28
C ALA A 31 26.34 -9.48 -4.18
N ASN A 32 27.53 -9.69 -4.76
CA ASN A 32 28.26 -10.96 -4.66
C ASN A 32 28.66 -11.29 -3.21
N GLU A 33 29.19 -10.31 -2.47
CA GLU A 33 29.54 -10.49 -1.05
C GLU A 33 28.31 -10.87 -0.22
N ILE A 34 27.19 -10.18 -0.44
CA ILE A 34 25.91 -10.49 0.23
C ILE A 34 25.42 -11.89 -0.13
N GLN A 35 25.50 -12.29 -1.39
CA GLN A 35 25.10 -13.64 -1.82
C GLN A 35 25.92 -14.72 -1.11
N ILE A 36 27.25 -14.53 -1.00
CA ILE A 36 28.14 -15.46 -0.27
C ILE A 36 27.76 -15.53 1.21
N LEU A 37 27.52 -14.37 1.85
CA LEU A 37 27.13 -14.30 3.25
C LEU A 37 25.78 -14.98 3.51
N LEU A 38 24.79 -14.70 2.66
CA LEU A 38 23.45 -15.26 2.78
C LEU A 38 23.45 -16.78 2.55
N HIS A 39 24.20 -17.28 1.58
CA HIS A 39 24.28 -18.72 1.30
C HIS A 39 24.65 -19.54 2.53
N ASN A 40 25.58 -19.04 3.35
CA ASN A 40 26.05 -19.73 4.55
C ASN A 40 25.29 -19.35 5.82
N HIS A 41 24.23 -18.54 5.71
CA HIS A 41 23.57 -17.97 6.88
C HIS A 41 22.73 -19.04 7.63
N PRO A 42 22.80 -19.11 8.98
CA PRO A 42 22.06 -20.11 9.76
C PRO A 42 20.54 -20.11 9.51
N VAL A 43 19.96 -18.94 9.20
CA VAL A 43 18.53 -18.85 8.84
C VAL A 43 18.23 -19.61 7.55
N ASN A 44 19.11 -19.58 6.56
CA ASN A 44 18.91 -20.34 5.32
C ASN A 44 19.05 -21.85 5.55
N ARG A 45 19.94 -22.28 6.46
CA ARG A 45 20.02 -23.68 6.89
C ARG A 45 18.70 -24.14 7.53
N ALA A 46 18.17 -23.34 8.45
CA ALA A 46 16.88 -23.63 9.08
C ALA A 46 15.73 -23.64 8.04
N ARG A 47 15.73 -22.71 7.07
CA ARG A 47 14.73 -22.69 5.99
C ARG A 47 14.80 -23.96 5.13
N GLU A 48 16.00 -24.40 4.77
CA GLU A 48 16.22 -25.63 4.01
C GLU A 48 15.71 -26.87 4.76
N GLU A 49 15.99 -26.97 6.06
CA GLU A 49 15.49 -28.05 6.93
C GLU A 49 13.96 -28.11 6.97
N HIS A 50 13.29 -26.97 6.77
CA HIS A 50 11.83 -26.87 6.71
C HIS A 50 11.27 -26.85 5.27
N GLY A 51 12.08 -27.15 4.25
CA GLY A 51 11.65 -27.14 2.85
C GLY A 51 11.24 -25.76 2.30
N GLN A 52 11.68 -24.68 2.95
CA GLN A 52 11.37 -23.31 2.55
C GLN A 52 12.40 -22.77 1.54
N PRO A 53 11.98 -21.90 0.60
CA PRO A 53 12.91 -21.26 -0.33
C PRO A 53 14.00 -20.46 0.39
N LEU A 54 15.25 -20.58 -0.05
CA LEU A 54 16.39 -19.84 0.50
C LEU A 54 16.31 -18.35 0.14
N VAL A 55 16.79 -17.50 1.04
CA VAL A 55 17.02 -16.07 0.77
C VAL A 55 18.48 -15.90 0.35
N ASN A 56 18.75 -15.92 -0.95
CA ASN A 56 20.12 -15.99 -1.48
C ASN A 56 20.63 -14.70 -2.15
N ALA A 57 19.80 -13.67 -2.25
CA ALA A 57 20.16 -12.40 -2.87
C ALA A 57 19.36 -11.24 -2.27
N LEU A 58 19.89 -10.02 -2.41
CA LEU A 58 19.17 -8.78 -2.16
C LEU A 58 18.97 -8.03 -3.47
N TRP A 59 17.74 -7.58 -3.72
CA TRP A 59 17.41 -6.75 -4.87
C TRP A 59 17.42 -5.27 -4.46
N PHE A 60 18.42 -4.52 -4.93
CA PHE A 60 18.53 -3.08 -4.64
C PHE A 60 17.73 -2.28 -5.66
N TRP A 61 16.83 -1.43 -5.16
CA TRP A 61 16.04 -0.51 -5.98
C TRP A 61 15.52 0.64 -5.11
N GLY A 62 14.93 1.65 -5.74
CA GLY A 62 14.34 2.79 -5.02
C GLY A 62 15.36 3.81 -4.51
N GLU A 63 16.50 3.96 -5.20
CA GLU A 63 17.43 5.07 -4.91
C GLU A 63 16.67 6.40 -5.07
N GLY A 64 16.60 7.16 -3.98
CA GLY A 64 15.95 8.47 -3.96
C GLY A 64 16.64 9.37 -2.96
N ARG A 65 16.76 10.66 -3.29
CA ARG A 65 17.18 11.67 -2.32
C ARG A 65 15.97 12.03 -1.47
N ALA A 66 16.15 12.08 -0.15
CA ALA A 66 15.12 12.58 0.75
C ALA A 66 14.72 14.00 0.32
N THR A 67 13.44 14.19 0.04
CA THR A 67 12.89 15.50 -0.32
C THR A 67 12.66 16.29 0.97
N SER A 68 13.19 17.51 1.04
CA SER A 68 13.22 18.31 2.26
C SER A 68 11.90 19.03 2.59
N ALA A 69 10.84 18.84 1.80
CA ALA A 69 9.61 19.63 1.92
C ALA A 69 8.33 18.83 1.65
N LEU A 70 8.24 17.61 2.19
CA LEU A 70 6.98 16.87 2.17
C LEU A 70 6.02 17.45 3.22
N ARG A 71 4.75 17.60 2.85
CA ARG A 71 3.66 17.94 3.77
C ARG A 71 2.68 16.78 3.79
N ALA A 72 2.26 16.37 4.98
CA ALA A 72 1.22 15.37 5.11
C ALA A 72 -0.15 15.95 4.67
N PRO A 73 -1.02 15.11 4.09
CA PRO A 73 -2.37 15.53 3.71
C PRO A 73 -3.31 15.74 4.92
N ALA A 74 -2.92 15.31 6.11
CA ALA A 74 -3.77 15.25 7.29
C ALA A 74 -2.97 15.49 8.59
N ASP A 75 -3.69 15.74 9.68
CA ASP A 75 -3.11 15.99 11.01
C ASP A 75 -2.55 14.70 11.64
N THR A 76 -3.07 13.55 11.23
CA THR A 76 -2.63 12.22 11.68
C THR A 76 -2.68 11.22 10.53
N LEU A 77 -1.60 10.47 10.36
CA LEU A 77 -1.50 9.38 9.40
C LEU A 77 -1.73 8.05 10.13
N ILE A 78 -2.53 7.16 9.54
CA ILE A 78 -2.92 5.90 10.15
C ILE A 78 -2.65 4.76 9.17
N GLY A 79 -2.01 3.70 9.63
CA GLY A 79 -1.77 2.49 8.85
C GLY A 79 -0.46 1.82 9.21
N ASP A 80 -0.34 0.53 8.90
CA ASP A 80 0.81 -0.29 9.29
C ASP A 80 1.88 -0.39 8.20
N ASP A 81 1.69 0.29 7.08
CA ASP A 81 2.63 0.33 5.97
C ASP A 81 3.96 1.02 6.36
N PRO A 82 5.13 0.35 6.13
CA PRO A 82 6.43 0.93 6.45
C PRO A 82 6.74 2.23 5.70
N MET A 83 6.26 2.39 4.46
CA MET A 83 6.47 3.61 3.68
C MET A 83 5.70 4.78 4.29
N LEU A 84 4.43 4.58 4.68
CA LEU A 84 3.64 5.59 5.39
C LEU A 84 4.33 6.04 6.68
N ARG A 85 4.85 5.10 7.48
CA ARG A 85 5.59 5.41 8.70
C ARG A 85 6.85 6.25 8.41
N GLY A 86 7.58 5.94 7.35
CA GLY A 86 8.74 6.71 6.90
C GLY A 86 8.38 8.12 6.43
N LEU A 87 7.28 8.26 5.68
CA LEU A 87 6.74 9.54 5.23
C LEU A 87 6.27 10.39 6.41
N ALA A 88 5.55 9.81 7.37
CA ALA A 88 5.10 10.50 8.58
C ALA A 88 6.29 11.07 9.36
N LYS A 89 7.37 10.29 9.52
CA LYS A 89 8.61 10.75 10.17
C LYS A 89 9.26 11.91 9.43
N THR A 90 9.30 11.85 8.10
CA THR A 90 9.88 12.91 7.25
C THR A 90 9.06 14.21 7.35
N CYS A 91 7.73 14.10 7.35
CA CYS A 91 6.81 15.23 7.48
C CYS A 91 6.61 15.71 8.93
N GLN A 92 7.23 15.04 9.92
CA GLN A 92 6.99 15.29 11.35
C GLN A 92 5.50 15.24 11.75
N THR A 93 4.73 14.37 11.10
CA THR A 93 3.29 14.21 11.32
C THR A 93 3.03 13.04 12.26
N PRO A 94 2.10 13.15 13.23
CA PRO A 94 1.67 12.04 14.06
C PRO A 94 1.28 10.81 13.22
N TRP A 95 1.74 9.64 13.67
CA TRP A 95 1.44 8.36 13.04
C TRP A 95 0.91 7.37 14.07
N LEU A 96 -0.10 6.59 13.68
CA LEU A 96 -0.68 5.51 14.47
C LEU A 96 -0.79 4.24 13.61
N SER A 97 -0.63 3.07 14.23
CA SER A 97 -1.05 1.81 13.61
C SER A 97 -2.57 1.77 13.44
N GLY A 98 -3.07 0.93 12.51
CA GLY A 98 -4.51 0.77 12.33
C GLY A 98 -5.19 0.29 13.61
N ALA A 99 -4.57 -0.67 14.30
CA ALA A 99 -5.05 -1.16 15.60
C ALA A 99 -5.13 -0.07 16.68
N ALA A 100 -4.17 0.86 16.72
CA ALA A 100 -4.13 1.92 17.73
C ALA A 100 -5.16 3.03 17.47
N ALA A 101 -5.50 3.29 16.21
CA ALA A 101 -6.50 4.29 15.85
C ALA A 101 -7.94 3.84 16.15
N GLY A 102 -8.20 2.54 16.25
CA GLY A 102 -9.50 2.00 16.59
C GLY A 102 -10.61 2.52 15.66
N LYS A 103 -11.60 3.24 16.24
CA LYS A 103 -12.77 3.77 15.51
C LYS A 103 -12.55 5.16 14.90
N GLY A 104 -11.35 5.74 15.04
CA GLY A 104 -11.00 7.05 14.48
C GLY A 104 -10.24 7.94 15.45
N VAL A 105 -9.52 8.90 14.87
CA VAL A 105 -8.76 9.94 15.57
C VAL A 105 -9.50 11.27 15.38
N GLY A 106 -9.48 12.14 16.39
CA GLY A 106 -10.03 13.49 16.24
C GLY A 106 -9.24 14.32 15.21
N GLY A 107 -9.92 15.25 14.55
CA GLY A 107 -9.31 16.09 13.51
C GLY A 107 -9.35 15.46 12.11
N HIS A 108 -8.49 15.94 11.22
CA HIS A 108 -8.37 15.40 9.87
C HIS A 108 -7.35 14.26 9.89
N SER A 109 -7.78 13.04 9.54
CA SER A 109 -6.91 11.86 9.52
C SER A 109 -6.91 11.19 8.15
N TRP A 110 -5.76 10.58 7.81
CA TRP A 110 -5.57 9.83 6.56
C TRP A 110 -5.24 8.37 6.88
N TRP A 111 -6.07 7.44 6.42
CA TRP A 111 -5.88 6.00 6.63
C TRP A 111 -5.35 5.34 5.36
N LEU A 112 -4.28 4.56 5.47
CA LEU A 112 -3.76 3.71 4.40
C LEU A 112 -3.88 2.23 4.81
N ASP A 113 -4.69 1.50 4.07
CA ASP A 113 -4.79 0.05 4.12
C ASP A 113 -4.14 -0.54 2.85
N THR A 114 -3.26 -1.52 3.01
CA THR A 114 -2.56 -2.16 1.88
C THR A 114 -2.81 -3.66 1.80
N ASP A 115 -3.64 -4.24 2.68
CA ASP A 115 -3.80 -5.69 2.81
C ASP A 115 -4.40 -6.30 1.53
N LEU A 116 -5.39 -5.61 0.95
CA LEU A 116 -5.97 -5.99 -0.34
C LEU A 116 -4.95 -5.98 -1.47
N GLN A 117 -4.09 -4.94 -1.52
CA GLN A 117 -3.06 -4.83 -2.54
C GLN A 117 -2.01 -5.94 -2.38
N GLN A 118 -1.56 -6.20 -1.15
CA GLN A 118 -0.57 -7.24 -0.87
C GLN A 118 -1.08 -8.63 -1.27
N ALA A 119 -2.34 -8.97 -0.92
CA ALA A 119 -2.94 -10.24 -1.32
C ALA A 119 -3.10 -10.36 -2.84
N ALA A 120 -3.47 -9.27 -3.53
CA ALA A 120 -3.56 -9.23 -4.98
C ALA A 120 -2.20 -9.44 -5.66
N LEU A 121 -1.15 -8.78 -5.17
CA LEU A 121 0.22 -8.96 -5.67
C LEU A 121 0.76 -10.37 -5.44
N ALA A 122 0.32 -11.03 -4.37
CA ALA A 122 0.65 -12.43 -4.09
C ALA A 122 -0.16 -13.43 -4.95
N GLY A 123 -1.17 -12.97 -5.69
CA GLY A 123 -2.09 -13.85 -6.43
C GLY A 123 -2.99 -14.70 -5.52
N ASP A 124 -3.15 -14.32 -4.24
CA ASP A 124 -3.91 -15.09 -3.26
C ASP A 124 -5.33 -14.52 -3.12
N PHE A 125 -6.26 -15.13 -3.85
CA PHE A 125 -7.67 -14.74 -3.82
C PHE A 125 -8.32 -14.94 -2.45
N MET A 126 -7.93 -15.97 -1.70
CA MET A 126 -8.54 -16.26 -0.40
C MET A 126 -8.08 -15.24 0.65
N ALA A 127 -6.78 -14.90 0.64
CA ALA A 127 -6.26 -13.82 1.45
C ALA A 127 -6.89 -12.48 1.07
N TRP A 128 -7.09 -12.23 -0.22
CA TRP A 128 -7.74 -11.01 -0.71
C TRP A 128 -9.18 -10.88 -0.19
N LEU A 129 -9.97 -11.96 -0.30
CA LEU A 129 -11.35 -11.98 0.19
C LEU A 129 -11.41 -11.79 1.72
N ALA A 130 -10.50 -12.43 2.46
CA ALA A 130 -10.41 -12.28 3.90
C ALA A 130 -10.02 -10.86 4.31
N ALA A 131 -9.09 -10.23 3.59
CA ALA A 131 -8.72 -8.83 3.79
C ALA A 131 -9.91 -7.89 3.52
N LEU A 132 -10.69 -8.15 2.46
CA LEU A 132 -11.88 -7.35 2.15
C LEU A 132 -12.92 -7.42 3.26
N GLN A 133 -13.19 -8.63 3.76
CA GLN A 133 -14.14 -8.84 4.86
C GLN A 133 -13.68 -8.13 6.14
N ARG A 134 -12.38 -8.17 6.43
CA ARG A 134 -11.80 -7.47 7.58
C ARG A 134 -11.90 -5.96 7.44
N LEU A 135 -11.53 -5.42 6.27
CA LEU A 135 -11.65 -4.00 5.96
C LEU A 135 -13.09 -3.50 6.13
N ASP A 136 -14.07 -4.27 5.64
CA ASP A 136 -15.48 -3.92 5.82
C ASP A 136 -15.87 -3.91 7.31
N ALA A 137 -15.60 -5.01 8.03
CA ALA A 137 -16.03 -5.18 9.41
C ALA A 137 -15.33 -4.24 10.40
N GLU A 138 -14.02 -4.03 10.24
CA GLU A 138 -13.19 -3.33 11.22
C GLU A 138 -13.05 -1.84 10.91
N LEU A 139 -13.17 -1.42 9.64
CA LEU A 139 -12.97 -0.03 9.24
C LEU A 139 -14.22 0.60 8.62
N LEU A 140 -14.74 0.04 7.53
CA LEU A 140 -15.81 0.70 6.76
C LEU A 140 -17.12 0.75 7.54
N GLN A 141 -17.52 -0.35 8.21
CA GLN A 141 -18.73 -0.39 9.03
C GLN A 141 -18.67 0.61 10.20
N PRO A 142 -17.60 0.67 11.03
CA PRO A 142 -17.48 1.70 12.06
C PRO A 142 -17.49 3.13 11.52
N LEU A 143 -16.77 3.43 10.44
CA LEU A 143 -16.74 4.76 9.82
C LEU A 143 -18.12 5.16 9.27
N TRP A 144 -18.84 4.20 8.67
CA TRP A 144 -20.21 4.39 8.23
C TRP A 144 -21.15 4.75 9.39
N GLN A 145 -21.05 4.05 10.53
CA GLN A 145 -21.85 4.37 11.72
C GLN A 145 -21.46 5.72 12.35
N ALA A 146 -20.16 6.04 12.41
CA ALA A 146 -19.68 7.33 12.89
C ALA A 146 -20.19 8.48 12.00
N TRP A 147 -20.22 8.28 10.68
CA TRP A 147 -20.77 9.26 9.75
C TRP A 147 -22.29 9.43 9.91
N ARG A 148 -23.04 8.33 10.05
CA ARG A 148 -24.50 8.36 10.27
C ARG A 148 -24.91 9.02 11.57
N SER A 149 -24.18 8.77 12.65
CA SER A 149 -24.46 9.33 13.99
C SER A 149 -24.06 10.80 14.14
N GLY A 150 -23.29 11.34 13.18
CA GLY A 150 -22.87 12.72 13.20
C GLY A 150 -21.43 12.96 13.64
N GLN A 151 -20.78 11.94 14.22
CA GLN A 151 -19.43 12.00 14.78
C GLN A 151 -18.36 12.23 13.70
N LEU A 152 -18.55 11.70 12.49
CA LEU A 152 -17.68 11.93 11.33
C LEU A 152 -18.35 12.89 10.35
N ALA A 153 -17.76 14.08 10.17
CA ALA A 153 -18.32 15.12 9.31
C ALA A 153 -18.24 14.76 7.83
N GLU A 154 -17.14 14.13 7.43
CA GLU A 154 -16.83 13.78 6.05
C GLU A 154 -16.02 12.49 6.01
N LEU A 155 -16.32 11.62 5.03
CA LEU A 155 -15.52 10.46 4.70
C LEU A 155 -15.16 10.49 3.22
N GLN A 156 -13.88 10.35 2.90
CA GLN A 156 -13.39 10.14 1.55
C GLN A 156 -12.80 8.74 1.44
N LEU A 157 -13.22 7.99 0.42
CA LEU A 157 -12.68 6.68 0.06
C LEU A 157 -11.97 6.82 -1.28
N ILE A 158 -10.70 6.43 -1.31
CA ILE A 158 -9.85 6.42 -2.51
C ILE A 158 -9.31 5.00 -2.64
N ALA A 159 -9.72 4.30 -3.69
CA ALA A 159 -9.30 2.93 -3.98
C ALA A 159 -8.72 2.87 -5.41
N PRO A 160 -7.38 3.04 -5.54
CA PRO A 160 -6.71 2.92 -6.82
C PRO A 160 -6.62 1.45 -7.28
N SER A 161 -6.63 1.25 -8.60
CA SER A 161 -6.31 0.00 -9.27
C SER A 161 -5.43 0.28 -10.48
N ASP A 162 -4.97 -0.77 -11.17
CA ASP A 162 -4.12 -0.65 -12.36
C ASP A 162 -4.77 0.15 -13.49
N LYS A 163 -6.10 0.18 -13.56
CA LYS A 163 -6.85 0.79 -14.67
C LYS A 163 -7.68 1.97 -14.24
N THR A 164 -8.23 1.93 -13.03
CA THR A 164 -9.28 2.84 -12.59
C THR A 164 -9.02 3.32 -11.17
N LEU A 165 -9.52 4.51 -10.87
CA LEU A 165 -9.47 5.09 -9.53
C LEU A 165 -10.90 5.26 -9.03
N LEU A 166 -11.29 4.45 -8.06
CA LEU A 166 -12.57 4.63 -7.39
C LEU A 166 -12.40 5.74 -6.33
N GLN A 167 -13.18 6.81 -6.47
CA GLN A 167 -13.31 7.84 -5.44
C GLN A 167 -14.76 7.98 -5.01
N ALA A 168 -15.00 8.04 -3.71
CA ALA A 168 -16.31 8.31 -3.15
C ALA A 168 -16.20 9.26 -1.95
N GLN A 169 -17.16 10.17 -1.83
CA GLN A 169 -17.20 11.16 -0.75
C GLN A 169 -18.57 11.17 -0.06
N LEU A 170 -18.57 11.12 1.27
CA LEU A 170 -19.74 11.24 2.12
C LEU A 170 -19.61 12.47 3.00
N GLY A 171 -20.22 13.59 2.61
CA GLY A 171 -20.32 14.79 3.43
C GLY A 171 -21.61 14.85 4.25
N LYS A 172 -21.74 15.86 5.11
CA LYS A 172 -22.96 16.15 5.89
C LYS A 172 -24.27 16.14 5.06
N PRO A 173 -24.37 16.79 3.87
CA PRO A 173 -25.64 16.80 3.12
C PRO A 173 -26.04 15.41 2.60
N HIS A 174 -25.09 14.48 2.43
CA HIS A 174 -25.40 13.12 1.96
C HIS A 174 -26.18 12.30 2.99
N ARG A 175 -26.23 12.70 4.27
CA ARG A 175 -26.98 11.99 5.32
C ARG A 175 -28.50 12.03 5.11
N LEU A 176 -28.99 13.08 4.45
CA LEU A 176 -30.41 13.26 4.16
C LEU A 176 -30.86 12.45 2.92
N GLY A 177 -29.93 11.89 2.15
CA GLY A 177 -30.20 11.15 0.92
C GLY A 177 -30.76 9.75 1.12
N PHE A 178 -31.71 9.55 2.03
CA PHE A 178 -32.31 8.24 2.36
C PHE A 178 -32.97 7.53 1.17
N TRP A 179 -33.28 8.27 0.10
CA TRP A 179 -33.84 7.77 -1.15
C TRP A 179 -32.80 7.19 -2.13
N ARG A 180 -31.50 7.37 -1.86
CA ARG A 180 -30.43 6.85 -2.73
C ARG A 180 -30.28 5.35 -2.49
N LYS A 181 -30.55 4.56 -3.53
CA LYS A 181 -30.33 3.11 -3.52
C LYS A 181 -28.84 2.79 -3.75
N PRO A 182 -28.33 1.69 -3.17
CA PRO A 182 -27.02 1.17 -3.51
C PRO A 182 -26.90 1.00 -5.03
N LEU A 183 -25.73 1.30 -5.58
CA LEU A 183 -25.45 1.04 -6.99
C LEU A 183 -25.56 -0.48 -7.23
N PRO A 184 -26.33 -0.94 -8.23
CA PRO A 184 -26.34 -2.34 -8.62
C PRO A 184 -24.93 -2.80 -9.02
N ALA A 185 -24.59 -4.05 -8.74
CA ALA A 185 -23.28 -4.64 -9.06
C ALA A 185 -22.87 -4.42 -10.53
N ALA A 186 -23.82 -4.53 -11.47
CA ALA A 186 -23.56 -4.28 -12.89
C ALA A 186 -23.14 -2.82 -13.19
N LYS A 187 -23.75 -1.84 -12.50
CA LYS A 187 -23.37 -0.42 -12.64
C LYS A 187 -22.04 -0.13 -11.94
N LEU A 188 -21.78 -0.76 -10.80
CA LEU A 188 -20.48 -0.72 -10.13
C LEU A 188 -19.37 -1.28 -11.03
N GLY A 189 -19.61 -2.43 -11.67
CA GLY A 189 -18.67 -3.01 -12.63
C GLY A 189 -18.38 -2.10 -13.83
N ALA A 190 -19.40 -1.40 -14.35
CA ALA A 190 -19.21 -0.42 -15.40
C ALA A 190 -18.38 0.79 -14.94
N VAL A 191 -18.64 1.32 -13.75
CA VAL A 191 -17.86 2.43 -13.15
C VAL A 191 -16.40 2.01 -12.95
N LEU A 192 -16.17 0.83 -12.38
CA LEU A 192 -14.85 0.27 -12.10
C LEU A 192 -14.10 -0.20 -13.36
N GLY A 193 -14.77 -0.33 -14.50
CA GLY A 193 -14.18 -0.68 -15.79
C GLY A 193 -13.75 0.53 -16.64
N THR A 194 -14.08 1.76 -16.24
CA THR A 194 -13.75 2.99 -16.99
C THR A 194 -12.34 3.46 -16.64
N PRO A 195 -11.37 3.41 -17.57
CA PRO A 195 -9.99 3.80 -17.28
C PRO A 195 -9.88 5.25 -16.81
N PHE A 196 -8.93 5.52 -15.91
CA PHE A 196 -8.60 6.86 -15.46
C PHE A 196 -8.18 7.74 -16.66
N SER A 197 -9.00 8.72 -17.03
CA SER A 197 -8.63 9.74 -18.01
C SER A 197 -7.92 10.88 -17.29
N GLU A 198 -6.62 11.06 -17.55
CA GLU A 198 -5.89 12.27 -17.17
C GLU A 198 -6.50 13.47 -17.89
N THR A 199 -7.43 14.18 -17.24
CA THR A 199 -7.76 15.57 -17.58
C THR A 199 -8.59 16.17 -16.46
N GLN A 200 -7.97 17.00 -15.63
CA GLN A 200 -8.39 18.40 -15.41
C GLN A 200 -7.44 19.06 -14.39
N SER A 201 -6.56 19.91 -14.94
CA SER A 201 -5.94 21.04 -14.25
C SER A 201 -6.87 22.25 -14.29
#